data_AF-A0A8H5U4R1-F1
#
_entry.id   AF-A0A8H5U4R1-F1
#
_cell.length_a   1.000
_cell.length_b   1.000
_cell.length_c   1.000
_cell.angle_alpha   90.00
_cell.angle_beta   90.00
_cell.angle_gamma   90.00
#
_symmetry.space_group_name_H-M   'P 1'
#
loop_
_entity.id
_entity.type
_entity.pdbx_description
1 polymer ?
#
loop_
_entity_poly.entity_id
_entity_poly.type
_entity_poly.pdbx_seq_one_letter_code
_entity_poly.pdbx_strand_id
1 'polypeptide(L)'
;MKPTHTLIALAALIYAAPVVEPPMSLAIPGLDTHFQPHVKRCKKGPPKYEGRHPYGNHTYNQIDDGTPCRNVTMIFARGLKQKGNVGKVGDDGPMIFNHLAELIGPENLAIAGVNFSANIRDWVAPNKSKGGLIMAELVKRAATKCPNTKIVLAGYSVGGKVLHKAAENLSEEMTQRITAG
;
A
#
# COMPACT_ATOMS: atom_id res chain seq x y z
N MET A 1 -1.31 -72.84 12.16
CA MET A 1 -0.20 -71.99 12.64
C MET A 1 -0.35 -70.64 11.95
N LYS A 2 -0.72 -69.58 12.69
CA LYS A 2 -0.95 -68.22 12.16
C LYS A 2 0.31 -67.38 12.42
N PRO A 3 0.88 -66.66 11.44
CA PRO A 3 1.99 -65.77 11.72
C PRO A 3 1.46 -64.42 12.24
N THR A 4 1.65 -64.21 13.53
CA THR A 4 1.46 -62.94 14.24
C THR A 4 2.33 -61.87 13.58
N HIS A 5 1.72 -60.84 12.97
CA HIS A 5 2.44 -59.71 12.40
C HIS A 5 2.72 -58.69 13.51
N THR A 6 4.00 -58.54 13.85
CA THR A 6 4.52 -57.53 14.77
C THR A 6 4.47 -56.16 14.09
N LEU A 7 3.64 -55.25 14.60
CA LEU A 7 3.64 -53.84 14.21
C LEU A 7 4.88 -53.16 14.80
N ILE A 8 5.84 -52.78 13.96
CA ILE A 8 6.93 -51.87 14.32
C ILE A 8 6.39 -50.45 14.18
N ALA A 9 6.12 -49.80 15.31
CA ALA A 9 5.84 -48.37 15.35
C ALA A 9 7.14 -47.60 15.08
N LEU A 10 7.27 -46.98 13.90
CA LEU A 10 8.28 -45.96 13.66
C LEU A 10 7.87 -44.70 14.43
N ALA A 11 8.54 -44.44 15.55
CA ALA A 11 8.51 -43.15 16.22
C ALA A 11 9.26 -42.14 15.34
N ALA A 12 8.52 -41.25 14.67
CA ALA A 12 9.10 -40.08 14.04
C ALA A 12 9.57 -39.12 15.15
N LEU A 13 10.89 -38.99 15.32
CA LEU A 13 11.50 -37.94 16.12
C LEU A 13 11.18 -36.60 15.45
N ILE A 14 10.19 -35.89 15.98
CA ILE A 14 9.92 -34.49 15.65
C ILE A 14 11.09 -33.69 16.24
N TYR A 15 12.08 -33.38 15.42
CA TYR A 15 13.06 -32.35 15.75
C TYR A 15 12.33 -31.01 15.65
N ALA A 16 11.74 -30.56 16.75
CA ALA A 16 11.31 -29.18 16.90
C ALA A 16 12.56 -28.31 16.91
N ALA A 17 12.99 -27.85 15.73
CA ALA A 17 13.94 -26.76 15.65
C ALA A 17 13.29 -25.56 16.37
N PRO A 18 13.99 -24.91 17.31
CA PRO A 18 13.47 -23.70 17.92
C PRO A 18 13.29 -22.67 16.80
N VAL A 19 12.05 -22.22 16.59
CA VAL A 19 11.80 -21.00 15.83
C VAL A 19 12.46 -19.89 16.64
N VAL A 20 13.69 -19.54 16.26
CA VAL A 20 14.30 -18.28 16.68
C VAL A 20 13.52 -17.22 15.94
N GLU A 21 12.46 -16.72 16.57
CA GLU A 21 11.85 -15.47 16.15
C GLU A 21 12.93 -14.39 16.29
N PRO A 22 13.43 -13.79 15.21
CA PRO A 22 14.25 -12.61 15.37
C PRO A 22 13.41 -11.61 16.14
N PRO A 23 13.92 -11.00 17.23
CA PRO A 23 13.18 -9.91 17.85
C PRO A 23 12.94 -8.90 16.75
N MET A 24 11.67 -8.63 16.47
CA MET A 24 11.25 -7.56 15.57
C MET A 24 11.53 -6.23 16.28
N SER A 25 12.80 -5.97 16.60
CA SER A 25 13.28 -4.68 17.02
C SER A 25 13.54 -3.91 15.74
N LEU A 26 12.50 -3.26 15.23
CA LEU A 26 12.63 -2.14 14.30
C LEU A 26 13.21 -0.93 15.05
N ALA A 27 14.35 -1.10 15.73
CA ALA A 27 15.19 0.00 16.12
C ALA A 27 16.04 0.36 14.90
N ILE A 28 15.40 0.91 13.86
CA ILE A 28 16.13 1.65 12.84
C ILE A 28 16.56 2.93 13.55
N PRO A 29 17.87 3.16 13.82
CA PRO A 29 18.29 4.30 14.64
C PRO A 29 17.87 5.66 14.03
N GLY A 30 17.62 5.69 12.72
CA GLY A 30 17.06 6.84 12.03
C GLY A 30 15.57 7.10 12.26
N LEU A 31 14.77 6.07 12.59
CA LEU A 31 13.33 6.20 12.77
C LEU A 31 12.98 6.93 14.08
N ASP A 32 13.71 6.67 15.17
CA ASP A 32 13.51 7.34 16.45
C ASP A 32 13.82 8.84 16.39
N THR A 33 14.85 9.23 15.63
CA THR A 33 15.23 10.65 15.48
C THR A 33 14.21 11.44 14.67
N HIS A 34 13.52 10.81 13.71
CA HIS A 34 12.40 11.43 12.99
C HIS A 34 11.10 11.40 13.80
N PHE A 35 10.83 10.32 14.54
CA PHE A 35 9.57 10.14 15.27
C PHE A 35 9.44 11.05 16.51
N GLN A 36 10.54 11.28 17.24
CA GLN A 36 10.60 12.16 18.41
C GLN A 36 10.03 13.59 18.17
N PRO A 37 10.41 14.32 17.10
CA PRO A 37 9.81 15.61 16.78
C PRO A 37 8.33 15.51 16.39
N HIS A 38 7.89 14.40 15.78
CA HIS A 38 6.48 14.19 15.43
C HIS A 38 5.59 13.96 16.67
N VAL A 39 6.03 13.16 17.66
CA VAL A 39 5.27 12.93 18.91
C VAL A 39 5.03 14.24 19.66
N LYS A 40 6.03 15.14 19.68
CA LYS A 40 5.88 16.48 20.29
C LYS A 40 4.96 17.40 19.47
N ARG A 41 4.87 17.20 18.15
CA ARG A 41 3.96 17.92 17.24
C ARG A 41 2.52 17.40 17.30
N CYS A 42 2.28 16.12 17.57
CA CYS A 42 0.92 15.55 17.69
C CYS A 42 0.04 16.26 18.74
N LYS A 43 0.65 16.82 19.79
CA LYS A 43 -0.07 17.62 20.80
C LYS A 43 -0.43 19.04 20.35
N LYS A 44 0.11 19.53 19.22
CA LYS A 44 -0.01 20.92 18.76
C LYS A 44 -1.06 21.13 17.66
N GLY A 45 -1.94 20.14 17.43
CA GLY A 45 -2.88 20.16 16.31
C GLY A 45 -2.19 19.87 14.97
N PRO A 46 -2.94 19.83 13.85
CA PRO A 46 -2.35 19.61 12.54
C PRO A 46 -1.30 20.69 12.25
N PRO A 47 -0.13 20.34 11.67
CA PRO A 47 0.89 21.32 11.35
C PRO A 47 0.29 22.43 10.46
N LYS A 48 0.71 23.69 10.70
CA LYS A 48 0.32 24.79 9.82
C LYS A 48 0.76 24.45 8.40
N TYR A 49 -0.16 24.56 7.45
CA TYR A 49 0.10 24.34 6.03
C TYR A 49 1.09 25.40 5.52
N GLU A 50 2.35 25.02 5.33
CA GLU A 50 3.45 25.93 4.94
C GLU A 50 3.53 26.19 3.43
N GLY A 51 2.51 25.81 2.65
CA GLY A 51 2.49 26.03 1.19
C GLY A 51 3.43 25.12 0.38
N ARG A 52 4.17 24.20 1.03
CA ARG A 52 5.09 23.23 0.41
C ARG A 52 4.45 21.84 0.17
N HIS A 53 3.14 21.80 -0.11
CA HIS A 53 2.43 20.56 -0.37
C HIS A 53 1.99 20.49 -1.83
N PRO A 54 2.81 19.93 -2.73
CA PRO A 54 2.47 19.77 -4.14
C PRO A 54 1.19 18.97 -4.36
N TYR A 55 0.78 18.16 -3.38
CA TYR A 55 -0.47 17.40 -3.38
C TYR A 55 -1.50 17.95 -2.38
N GLY A 56 -2.12 19.11 -2.68
CA GLY A 56 -3.19 19.73 -1.88
C GLY A 56 -4.64 19.39 -2.31
N ASN A 57 -4.84 18.89 -3.53
CA ASN A 57 -6.13 18.42 -4.04
C ASN A 57 -6.52 17.04 -3.48
N HIS A 58 -7.81 16.69 -3.57
CA HIS A 58 -8.36 15.40 -3.14
C HIS A 58 -8.55 14.38 -4.26
N THR A 59 -8.24 14.77 -5.50
CA THR A 59 -8.34 13.91 -6.68
C THR A 59 -7.06 14.01 -7.53
N TYR A 60 -6.43 12.87 -7.81
CA TYR A 60 -5.29 12.77 -8.74
C TYR A 60 -5.47 11.60 -9.70
N ASN A 61 -5.22 11.84 -10.99
CA ASN A 61 -5.33 10.84 -12.06
C ASN A 61 -4.11 10.93 -12.99
N GLN A 62 -2.90 11.06 -12.43
CA GLN A 62 -1.68 11.42 -13.17
C GLN A 62 -1.15 10.34 -14.12
N ILE A 63 -1.84 9.20 -14.23
CA ILE A 63 -1.62 8.19 -15.28
C ILE A 63 -2.43 8.53 -16.55
N ASP A 64 -3.54 9.26 -16.40
CA ASP A 64 -4.54 9.47 -17.45
C ASP A 64 -4.83 10.94 -17.80
N ASP A 65 -4.37 11.90 -16.99
CA ASP A 65 -4.65 13.32 -17.17
C ASP A 65 -3.65 14.08 -18.05
N GLY A 66 -2.75 13.36 -18.73
CA GLY A 66 -1.70 13.93 -19.56
C GLY A 66 -0.42 14.33 -18.81
N THR A 67 -0.35 14.09 -17.49
CA THR A 67 0.89 14.23 -16.74
C THR A 67 2.01 13.37 -17.37
N PRO A 68 3.20 13.93 -17.64
CA PRO A 68 4.34 13.16 -18.14
C PRO A 68 4.72 12.04 -17.17
N CYS A 69 5.25 10.92 -17.69
CA CYS A 69 5.74 9.83 -16.86
C CYS A 69 6.76 10.32 -15.83
N ARG A 70 6.62 9.80 -14.61
CA ARG A 70 7.49 10.11 -13.46
C ARG A 70 8.25 8.85 -13.03
N ASN A 71 9.31 9.03 -12.26
CA ASN A 71 10.14 7.91 -11.79
C ASN A 71 9.37 6.96 -10.86
N VAL A 72 8.42 7.50 -10.09
CA VAL A 72 7.56 6.75 -9.17
C VAL A 72 6.10 7.06 -9.48
N THR A 73 5.29 6.00 -9.59
CA THR A 73 3.84 6.10 -9.68
C THR A 73 3.23 5.44 -8.45
N MET A 74 2.65 6.25 -7.56
CA MET A 74 1.91 5.75 -6.41
C MET A 74 0.42 5.62 -6.74
N ILE A 75 -0.09 4.40 -6.60
CA ILE A 75 -1.51 4.09 -6.75
C ILE A 75 -2.10 3.92 -5.34
N PHE A 76 -3.02 4.81 -4.97
CA PHE A 76 -3.52 4.91 -3.61
C PHE A 76 -5.02 4.67 -3.50
N ALA A 77 -5.45 3.84 -2.54
CA ALA A 77 -6.85 3.68 -2.18
C ALA A 77 -7.16 4.34 -0.82
N ARG A 78 -8.06 5.32 -0.85
CA ARG A 78 -8.51 6.06 0.35
C ARG A 78 -9.38 5.21 1.30
N GLY A 79 -9.51 5.69 2.53
CA GLY A 79 -10.42 5.16 3.55
C GLY A 79 -11.87 5.60 3.40
N LEU A 80 -12.73 5.08 4.29
CA LEU A 80 -14.16 5.38 4.31
C LEU A 80 -14.40 6.89 4.46
N LYS A 81 -15.40 7.42 3.72
CA LYS A 81 -15.85 8.82 3.82
C LYS A 81 -14.78 9.89 3.49
N GLN A 82 -13.57 9.51 3.06
CA GLN A 82 -12.56 10.46 2.59
C GLN A 82 -12.98 11.06 1.23
N LYS A 83 -12.60 12.32 1.00
CA LYS A 83 -13.01 13.09 -0.19
C LYS A 83 -12.24 12.66 -1.44
N GLY A 84 -12.83 12.87 -2.62
CA GLY A 84 -12.21 12.57 -3.91
C GLY A 84 -11.76 11.11 -4.05
N ASN A 85 -10.62 10.86 -4.68
CA ASN A 85 -10.06 9.51 -4.83
C ASN A 85 -8.85 9.23 -3.90
N VAL A 86 -8.32 10.24 -3.20
CA VAL A 86 -7.18 10.08 -2.28
C VAL A 86 -7.37 10.64 -0.86
N GLY A 87 -8.47 11.37 -0.58
CA GLY A 87 -8.64 12.12 0.66
C GLY A 87 -8.25 13.59 0.54
N LYS A 88 -8.71 14.44 1.47
CA LYS A 88 -8.38 15.87 1.47
C LYS A 88 -6.96 16.10 2.01
N VAL A 89 -6.45 17.32 1.86
CA VAL A 89 -5.21 17.72 2.53
C VAL A 89 -5.24 17.37 4.02
N GLY A 90 -4.17 16.77 4.52
CA GLY A 90 -4.06 16.27 5.89
C GLY A 90 -4.65 14.87 6.14
N ASP A 91 -5.35 14.27 5.17
CA ASP A 91 -5.68 12.85 5.20
C ASP A 91 -4.44 12.00 4.82
N ASP A 92 -4.51 10.70 5.10
CA ASP A 92 -3.40 9.76 4.98
C ASP A 92 -2.73 9.78 3.60
N GLY A 93 -3.51 9.81 2.52
CA GLY A 93 -3.01 9.86 1.14
C GLY A 93 -2.13 11.09 0.91
N PRO A 94 -2.69 12.32 0.93
CA PRO A 94 -1.90 13.54 0.79
C PRO A 94 -0.74 13.67 1.78
N MET A 95 -0.86 13.20 3.02
CA MET A 95 0.29 13.20 3.94
C MET A 95 1.45 12.33 3.41
N ILE A 96 1.16 11.10 2.97
CA ILE A 96 2.16 10.19 2.39
C ILE A 96 2.76 10.80 1.12
N PHE A 97 1.95 11.33 0.21
CA PHE A 97 2.42 11.84 -1.08
C PHE A 97 3.35 13.04 -0.92
N ASN A 98 2.96 13.97 -0.04
CA ASN A 98 3.76 15.17 0.19
C ASN A 98 5.08 14.82 0.88
N HIS A 99 5.08 13.90 1.86
CA HIS A 99 6.33 13.48 2.48
C HIS A 99 7.23 12.70 1.51
N LEU A 100 6.66 11.84 0.67
CA LEU A 100 7.43 11.16 -0.38
C LEU A 100 8.02 12.18 -1.37
N ALA A 101 7.25 13.18 -1.77
CA ALA A 101 7.72 14.23 -2.67
C ALA A 101 8.82 15.12 -2.06
N GLU A 102 8.84 15.31 -0.74
CA GLU A 102 9.96 15.95 -0.05
C GLU A 102 11.25 15.13 -0.19
N LEU A 103 11.15 13.80 -0.23
CA LEU A 103 12.30 12.91 -0.33
C LEU A 103 12.79 12.73 -1.77
N ILE A 104 11.88 12.61 -2.73
CA ILE A 104 12.23 12.26 -4.12
C ILE A 104 12.05 13.39 -5.13
N GLY A 105 11.51 14.54 -4.71
CA GLY A 105 11.10 15.62 -5.59
C GLY A 105 9.70 15.42 -6.17
N PRO A 106 8.81 16.44 -6.16
CA PRO A 106 7.45 16.31 -6.71
C PRO A 106 7.43 16.00 -8.20
N GLU A 107 8.45 16.42 -8.94
CA GLU A 107 8.63 16.11 -10.35
C GLU A 107 8.97 14.63 -10.62
N ASN A 108 9.22 13.83 -9.58
CA ASN A 108 9.49 12.40 -9.71
C ASN A 108 8.33 11.52 -9.24
N LEU A 109 7.24 12.12 -8.75
CA LEU A 109 6.10 11.41 -8.20
C LEU A 109 4.82 11.67 -9.02
N ALA A 110 4.20 10.60 -9.51
CA ALA A 110 2.84 10.61 -10.04
C ALA A 110 1.90 9.91 -9.07
N ILE A 111 0.72 10.49 -8.85
CA ILE A 111 -0.33 9.93 -8.00
C ILE A 111 -1.52 9.52 -8.86
N ALA A 112 -2.00 8.31 -8.63
CA ALA A 112 -3.28 7.84 -9.16
C ALA A 112 -4.15 7.32 -8.02
N GLY A 113 -5.24 8.02 -7.75
CA GLY A 113 -6.20 7.57 -6.74
C GLY A 113 -7.17 6.55 -7.32
N VAL A 114 -7.46 5.51 -6.53
CA VAL A 114 -8.50 4.53 -6.88
C VAL A 114 -9.87 5.18 -6.72
N ASN A 115 -10.56 5.36 -7.84
CA ASN A 115 -11.89 5.97 -7.83
C ASN A 115 -12.99 4.94 -7.52
N PHE A 116 -13.17 4.64 -6.24
CA PHE A 116 -14.24 3.76 -5.73
C PHE A 116 -15.10 4.48 -4.69
N SER A 117 -16.24 3.90 -4.33
CA SER A 117 -17.23 4.57 -3.48
C SER A 117 -16.76 4.77 -2.02
N ALA A 118 -15.82 3.92 -1.55
CA ALA A 118 -15.32 3.91 -0.18
C ALA A 118 -16.45 3.95 0.87
N ASN A 119 -17.46 3.09 0.70
CA ASN A 119 -18.57 2.93 1.63
C ASN A 119 -18.48 1.60 2.41
N ILE A 120 -19.22 1.50 3.51
CA ILE A 120 -19.26 0.31 4.37
C ILE A 120 -19.79 -0.91 3.61
N ARG A 121 -20.72 -0.72 2.67
CA ARG A 121 -21.30 -1.82 1.88
C ARG A 121 -20.23 -2.52 1.03
N ASP A 122 -19.31 -1.77 0.44
CA ASP A 122 -18.16 -2.28 -0.33
C ASP A 122 -17.14 -2.99 0.60
N TRP A 123 -17.07 -2.60 1.88
CA TRP A 123 -16.25 -3.29 2.88
C TRP A 123 -16.84 -4.64 3.31
N VAL A 124 -18.17 -4.74 3.50
CA VAL A 124 -18.82 -6.00 3.94
C VAL A 124 -18.99 -7.00 2.79
N ALA A 125 -19.03 -6.54 1.53
CA ALA A 125 -19.19 -7.44 0.40
C ALA A 125 -18.01 -8.44 0.29
N PRO A 126 -18.28 -9.76 0.22
CA PRO A 126 -17.25 -10.81 0.18
C PRO A 126 -16.56 -10.89 -1.19
N ASN A 127 -17.24 -10.49 -2.28
CA ASN A 127 -16.82 -10.79 -3.64
C ASN A 127 -16.36 -9.54 -4.37
N LYS A 128 -15.15 -9.61 -4.97
CA LYS A 128 -14.48 -8.62 -5.83
C LYS A 128 -14.81 -7.16 -5.48
N SER A 129 -13.99 -6.57 -4.60
CA SER A 129 -14.03 -5.12 -4.41
C SER A 129 -13.83 -4.43 -5.76
N LYS A 130 -14.81 -3.66 -6.22
CA LYS A 130 -14.71 -2.83 -7.43
C LYS A 130 -13.43 -1.97 -7.39
N GLY A 131 -13.04 -1.51 -6.20
CA GLY A 131 -11.78 -0.80 -6.00
C GLY A 131 -10.55 -1.65 -6.31
N GLY A 132 -10.55 -2.94 -5.96
CA GLY A 132 -9.44 -3.85 -6.27
C GLY A 132 -9.26 -4.07 -7.77
N LEU A 133 -10.36 -4.22 -8.51
CA LEU A 133 -10.33 -4.27 -9.98
C LEU A 133 -9.77 -2.97 -10.58
N ILE A 134 -10.25 -1.81 -10.12
CA ILE A 134 -9.77 -0.51 -10.58
C ILE A 134 -8.29 -0.32 -10.26
N MET A 135 -7.83 -0.73 -9.07
CA MET A 135 -6.41 -0.66 -8.71
C MET A 135 -5.56 -1.56 -9.61
N ALA A 136 -6.01 -2.78 -9.91
CA ALA A 136 -5.31 -3.68 -10.83
C ALA A 136 -5.25 -3.10 -12.26
N GLU A 137 -6.31 -2.45 -12.73
CA GLU A 137 -6.32 -1.73 -14.01
C GLU A 137 -5.37 -0.52 -14.01
N LEU A 138 -5.26 0.20 -12.90
CA LEU A 138 -4.28 1.29 -12.75
C LEU A 138 -2.84 0.75 -12.79
N VAL A 139 -2.57 -0.41 -12.19
CA VAL A 139 -1.24 -1.06 -12.27
C VAL A 139 -0.89 -1.39 -13.71
N LYS A 140 -1.81 -2.06 -14.42
CA LYS A 140 -1.63 -2.39 -15.85
C LYS A 140 -1.36 -1.13 -16.67
N ARG A 141 -2.15 -0.08 -16.47
CA ARG A 141 -1.98 1.20 -17.18
C ARG A 141 -0.66 1.89 -16.87
N ALA A 142 -0.25 1.92 -15.60
CA ALA A 142 1.05 2.47 -15.21
C ALA A 142 2.20 1.71 -15.88
N ALA A 143 2.14 0.37 -15.88
CA ALA A 143 3.15 -0.48 -16.50
C ALA A 143 3.23 -0.29 -18.02
N THR A 144 2.09 -0.12 -18.70
CA THR A 144 2.04 0.09 -20.15
C THR A 144 2.44 1.51 -20.56
N LYS A 145 1.89 2.54 -19.91
CA LYS A 145 2.12 3.95 -20.30
C LYS A 145 3.49 4.45 -19.87
N CYS A 146 3.97 4.01 -18.71
CA CYS A 146 5.23 4.44 -18.13
C CYS A 146 6.10 3.22 -17.78
N PRO A 147 6.68 2.53 -18.77
CA PRO A 147 7.39 1.26 -18.54
C PRO A 147 8.59 1.37 -17.59
N ASN A 148 9.15 2.58 -17.40
CA ASN A 148 10.27 2.80 -16.49
C ASN A 148 9.85 3.23 -15.08
N THR A 149 8.57 3.51 -14.82
CA THR A 149 8.11 3.93 -13.50
C THR A 149 8.22 2.80 -12.49
N LYS A 150 8.57 3.14 -11.25
CA LYS A 150 8.41 2.27 -10.09
C LYS A 150 6.98 2.39 -9.58
N ILE A 151 6.24 1.28 -9.63
CA ILE A 151 4.85 1.25 -9.20
C ILE A 151 4.81 0.95 -7.70
N VAL A 152 4.21 1.85 -6.92
CA VAL A 152 4.01 1.69 -5.48
C VAL A 152 2.52 1.65 -5.20
N LEU A 153 2.06 0.65 -4.46
CA LEU A 153 0.67 0.55 -4.01
C LEU A 153 0.58 0.97 -2.55
N ALA A 154 -0.53 1.63 -2.20
CA ALA A 154 -0.84 1.91 -0.81
C ALA A 154 -2.36 2.01 -0.62
N GLY A 155 -2.82 1.69 0.60
CA GLY A 155 -4.23 1.76 0.93
C GLY A 155 -4.45 2.05 2.41
N TYR A 156 -5.36 2.96 2.72
CA TYR A 156 -5.71 3.31 4.10
C TYR A 156 -7.05 2.69 4.51
N SER A 157 -7.10 2.04 5.67
CA SER A 157 -8.33 1.43 6.21
C SER A 157 -8.99 0.47 5.20
N VAL A 158 -10.22 0.72 4.75
CA VAL A 158 -10.89 -0.05 3.67
C VAL A 158 -10.08 -0.06 2.36
N GLY A 159 -9.24 0.95 2.13
CA GLY A 159 -8.30 1.01 1.01
C GLY A 159 -7.22 -0.08 1.09
N GLY A 160 -6.85 -0.54 2.29
CA GLY A 160 -5.96 -1.70 2.45
C GLY A 160 -6.60 -3.00 1.94
N LYS A 161 -7.91 -3.19 2.18
CA LYS A 161 -8.67 -4.29 1.57
C LYS A 161 -8.69 -4.18 0.05
N VAL A 162 -8.84 -2.96 -0.49
CA VAL A 162 -8.77 -2.71 -1.94
C VAL A 162 -7.43 -3.16 -2.52
N LEU A 163 -6.31 -2.84 -1.86
CA LEU A 163 -4.97 -3.28 -2.26
C LEU A 163 -4.86 -4.80 -2.25
N HIS A 164 -5.26 -5.45 -1.17
CA HIS A 164 -5.25 -6.92 -1.08
C HIS A 164 -6.10 -7.57 -2.20
N LYS A 165 -7.27 -7.01 -2.48
CA LYS A 165 -8.13 -7.47 -3.59
C LYS A 165 -7.56 -7.16 -4.96
N ALA A 166 -6.72 -6.14 -5.12
CA ALA A 166 -6.03 -5.89 -6.38
C ALA A 166 -5.05 -7.03 -6.72
N ALA A 167 -4.31 -7.52 -5.71
CA ALA A 167 -3.36 -8.63 -5.87
C ALA A 167 -4.03 -9.90 -6.42
N GLU A 168 -5.27 -10.21 -6.00
CA GLU A 168 -6.06 -11.34 -6.53
C GLU A 168 -6.41 -11.22 -8.02
N ASN A 169 -6.28 -10.02 -8.62
CA ASN A 169 -6.68 -9.73 -10.01
C ASN A 169 -5.48 -9.40 -10.92
N LEU A 170 -4.24 -9.51 -10.41
CA LEU A 170 -3.02 -9.26 -11.17
C LEU A 170 -2.41 -10.58 -11.64
N SER A 171 -1.88 -10.60 -12.87
CA SER A 171 -1.03 -11.69 -13.32
C SER A 171 0.32 -11.61 -12.63
N GLU A 172 1.08 -12.71 -12.61
CA GLU A 172 2.44 -12.72 -12.04
C GLU A 172 3.34 -11.66 -12.68
N GLU A 173 3.26 -11.52 -14.01
CA GLU A 173 3.98 -10.48 -14.75
C GLU A 173 3.65 -9.07 -14.24
N MET A 174 2.36 -8.76 -14.03
CA MET A 174 1.96 -7.45 -13.51
C MET A 174 2.34 -7.26 -12.05
N THR A 175 2.32 -8.33 -11.24
CA THR A 175 2.80 -8.28 -9.85
C THR A 175 4.30 -7.96 -9.80
N GLN A 176 5.10 -8.51 -10.71
CA GLN A 176 6.54 -8.21 -10.81
C GLN A 176 6.84 -6.75 -11.19
N ARG A 177 5.86 -6.01 -11.75
CA ARG A 177 6.00 -4.57 -12.01
C ARG A 177 5.85 -3.72 -10.75
N ILE A 178 5.27 -4.26 -9.68
CA ILE A 178 5.07 -3.56 -8.41
C ILE A 178 6.38 -3.59 -7.62
N THR A 179 6.84 -2.41 -7.18
CA THR A 179 8.05 -2.24 -6.39
C THR A 179 7.79 -2.34 -4.90
N ALA A 180 6.63 -1.87 -4.43
CA ALA A 180 6.20 -1.95 -3.02
C ALA A 180 4.66 -1.88 -2.95
N GLY A 181 4.05 -2.50 -1.94
CA GLY A 181 2.60 -2.55 -1.74
C GLY A 181 2.18 -3.17 -0.43
#